data_AF-B3T717-F1
#
_entry.id   AF-B3T717-F1
#
_cell.length_a   1.000
_cell.length_b   1.000
_cell.length_c   1.000
_cell.angle_alpha   90.00
_cell.angle_beta   90.00
_cell.angle_gamma   90.00
#
_symmetry.space_group_name_H-M   'P 1'
#
loop_
_entity.id
_entity.type
_entity.pdbx_description
1 polymer ?
#
loop_
_entity_poly.entity_id
_entity_poly.type
_entity_poly.pdbx_seq_one_letter_code
_entity_poly.pdbx_strand_id
1 'polypeptide(L)' 'MKYLCKTCQKTCNNIIEHIKKVHGFSESYIKDSLKTNSNSYKNAFEKIK' A
#
# COMPACT_ATOMS: atom_id res chain seq x y z
N MET A 1 -2.30 -12.76 -5.90
CA MET A 1 -1.26 -11.75 -5.60
C MET A 1 -1.33 -10.76 -6.73
N LYS A 2 -1.79 -9.53 -6.49
CA LYS A 2 -2.07 -8.55 -7.55
C LYS A 2 -1.04 -7.43 -7.63
N TYR A 3 -0.34 -7.21 -6.53
CA TYR A 3 0.58 -6.11 -6.37
C TYR A 3 1.89 -6.60 -5.75
N LEU A 4 3.02 -6.06 -6.18
CA LEU A 4 4.33 -6.22 -5.57
C LEU A 4 4.68 -4.91 -4.87
N CYS A 5 4.90 -4.94 -3.56
CA CYS A 5 5.42 -3.78 -2.84
C CYS A 5 6.87 -3.56 -3.28
N LYS A 6 7.20 -2.40 -3.85
CA LYS A 6 8.57 -2.06 -4.28
C LYS A 6 9.52 -1.91 -3.09
N THR A 7 8.99 -1.54 -1.93
CA THR A 7 9.79 -1.30 -0.70
C THR A 7 10.27 -2.59 -0.06
N CYS A 8 9.41 -3.59 0.09
CA CYS A 8 9.78 -4.84 0.77
C CYS A 8 9.80 -6.06 -0.15
N GLN A 9 9.58 -5.87 -1.46
CA GLN A 9 9.54 -6.91 -2.50
C GLN A 9 8.57 -8.05 -2.19
N LYS A 10 7.56 -7.81 -1.34
CA LYS A 10 6.51 -8.78 -1.03
C LYS A 10 5.30 -8.59 -1.92
N THR A 11 4.73 -9.70 -2.36
CA THR A 11 3.49 -9.68 -3.12
C THR A 11 2.28 -9.61 -2.20
N CYS A 12 1.23 -8.89 -2.61
CA CYS A 12 0.01 -8.73 -1.85
C CYS A 12 -1.21 -8.60 -2.77
N ASN A 13 -2.40 -8.88 -2.23
CA ASN A 13 -3.67 -8.68 -2.95
C ASN A 13 -4.26 -7.29 -2.71
N ASN A 14 -3.97 -6.69 -1.57
CA ASN A 14 -4.51 -5.41 -1.14
C ASN A 14 -3.37 -4.55 -0.56
N ILE A 15 -3.17 -3.38 -1.18
CA ILE A 15 -2.12 -2.42 -0.81
C ILE A 15 -2.35 -1.89 0.61
N ILE A 16 -3.60 -1.57 0.96
CA ILE A 16 -3.95 -0.95 2.25
C ILE A 16 -3.73 -1.93 3.41
N GLU A 17 -4.18 -3.17 3.24
CA GLU A 17 -3.92 -4.24 4.22
C GLU A 17 -2.42 -4.52 4.38
N HIS A 18 -1.66 -4.45 3.27
CA HIS A 18 -0.21 -4.62 3.31
C HIS A 18 0.47 -3.52 4.12
N ILE A 19 0.24 -2.25 3.83
CA ILE A 19 0.88 -1.15 4.58
C ILE A 19 0.45 -1.12 6.04
N LYS A 20 -0.80 -1.50 6.35
CA LYS A 20 -1.28 -1.59 7.74
C LYS A 20 -0.57 -2.71 8.52
N LYS A 21 -0.50 -3.92 7.95
CA LYS A 21 0.06 -5.10 8.66
C LYS A 21 1.57 -5.24 8.57
N VAL A 22 2.15 -4.94 7.41
CA VAL A 22 3.59 -5.13 7.14
C VAL A 22 4.39 -3.90 7.54
N HIS A 23 3.87 -2.69 7.28
CA HIS A 23 4.55 -1.44 7.61
C HIS A 23 4.02 -0.80 8.90
N GLY A 24 2.99 -1.37 9.53
CA GLY A 24 2.45 -0.86 10.80
C GLY A 24 1.74 0.48 10.69
N PHE A 25 1.31 0.88 9.48
CA PHE A 25 0.68 2.18 9.29
C PHE A 25 -0.69 2.21 9.97
N SER A 26 -0.93 3.27 10.74
CA SER A 26 -2.21 3.48 11.39
C SER A 26 -3.30 3.81 10.36
N GLU A 27 -4.52 3.35 10.61
CA GLU A 27 -5.63 3.54 9.67
C GLU A 27 -5.96 5.04 9.46
N SER A 28 -5.87 5.86 10.51
CA SER A 28 -6.06 7.31 10.42
C SER A 28 -5.04 7.95 9.49
N TYR A 29 -3.77 7.54 9.57
CA TYR A 29 -2.70 8.04 8.71
C TYR A 29 -2.94 7.62 7.25
N ILE A 30 -3.33 6.38 7.02
CA ILE A 30 -3.66 5.88 5.68
C ILE A 30 -4.83 6.68 5.08
N LYS A 31 -5.89 6.92 5.86
CA LYS A 31 -7.05 7.69 5.43
C LYS A 31 -6.67 9.15 5.10
N ASP A 32 -5.87 9.78 5.94
CA ASP A 32 -5.42 11.16 5.72
C ASP A 32 -4.54 11.28 4.47
N SER A 33 -3.61 10.35 4.28
CA SER A 33 -2.77 10.31 3.08
C SER A 33 -3.60 10.08 1.80
N LEU A 34 -4.62 9.22 1.85
CA LEU A 34 -5.55 9.00 0.74
C LEU A 34 -6.47 10.20 0.48
N LYS A 35 -6.84 10.95 1.53
CA LYS A 35 -7.63 12.18 1.42
C LYS A 35 -6.83 13.28 0.72
N THR A 36 -5.55 13.41 1.06
CA THR A 36 -4.64 14.38 0.44
C THR A 36 -4.27 13.96 -0.97
N ASN A 37 -4.02 12.66 -1.19
CA ASN A 37 -3.70 12.11 -2.50
C ASN A 37 -4.16 10.65 -2.60
N SER A 38 -5.22 10.41 -3.38
CA SER A 38 -5.81 9.08 -3.58
C SER A 38 -4.84 8.05 -4.17
N ASN A 39 -3.72 8.49 -4.77
CA ASN A 39 -2.67 7.64 -5.32
C ASN A 39 -1.43 7.53 -4.41
N SER A 40 -1.45 8.05 -3.17
CA SER A 40 -0.29 8.08 -2.24
C SER A 40 0.52 6.78 -2.22
N TYR A 41 -0.16 5.63 -2.17
CA TYR A 41 0.49 4.34 -2.09
C TYR A 41 0.63 3.64 -3.44
N LYS A 42 -0.06 4.10 -4.49
CA LYS A 42 -0.15 3.37 -5.76
C LYS A 42 1.20 3.29 -6.46
N ASN A 43 2.04 4.32 -6.35
CA ASN A 43 3.38 4.34 -6.95
C ASN A 43 4.38 3.42 -6.23
N ALA A 44 4.16 3.12 -4.95
CA ALA A 44 4.99 2.22 -4.16
C ALA A 44 4.71 0.73 -4.46
N PHE A 45 3.67 0.43 -5.25
CA PHE A 45 3.27 -0.92 -5.58
C PHE A 45 3.22 -1.11 -7.09
N GLU A 46 3.83 -2.19 -7.57
CA GLU A 46 3.73 -2.58 -8.96
C GLU A 46 2.60 -3.57 -9.14
N LYS A 47 1.80 -3.43 -10.20
CA LYS A 47 0.81 -4.44 -10.53
C LYS A 47 1.51 -5.61 -11.22
N ILE A 48 1.44 -6.78 -10.60
CA ILE A 48 1.95 -8.03 -11.17
C ILE A 48 0.80 -8.77 -11.86
N LYS A 49 1.06 -9.26 -13.07
CA LYS A 49 0.10 -10.00 -13.91
C LYS A 49 -0.08 -11.43 -13.40
#